data_AF-A0A965YMS4-F1
#
_entry.id   AF-A0A965YMS4-F1
#
_cell.length_a   1.000
_cell.length_b   1.000
_cell.length_c   1.000
_cell.angle_alpha   90.00
_cell.angle_beta   90.00
_cell.angle_gamma   90.00
#
_symmetry.space_group_name_H-M   'P 1'
#
loop_
_entity.id
_entity.type
_entity.pdbx_description
1 polymer ?
#
loop_
_entity_poly.entity_id
_entity_poly.type
_entity_poly.pdbx_seq_one_letter_code
_entity_poly.pdbx_strand_id
1 'polypeptide(L)'
;MCRKSFTASFEANAQTYIVQHIDEDTDAVLETSEAKDTTFGTEITGTSEKKNINGYTFVRAEDLTVGTNNDENIVKVYYSKDEKGGSDDIPDKYQVTFTYAAGANGKVEGTTTEVKTVQEI
;
A
#
# COMPACT_ATOMS: atom_id res chain seq x y z
N MET A 1 -45.87 21.74 -36.33
CA MET A 1 -45.05 22.01 -35.12
C MET A 1 -43.61 21.60 -35.44
N CYS A 2 -42.64 22.52 -35.36
CA CYS A 2 -41.23 22.23 -35.63
C CYS A 2 -40.53 21.93 -34.31
N ARG A 3 -39.90 20.77 -34.17
CA ARG A 3 -39.09 20.41 -33.01
C ARG A 3 -37.66 20.85 -33.28
N LYS A 4 -37.18 21.85 -32.56
CA LYS A 4 -35.75 22.20 -32.54
C LYS A 4 -35.08 21.38 -31.45
N SER A 5 -34.15 20.52 -31.84
CA SER A 5 -33.26 19.83 -30.90
C SER A 5 -31.96 20.61 -30.80
N PHE A 6 -31.50 20.83 -29.58
CA PHE A 6 -30.15 21.31 -29.29
C PHE A 6 -29.35 20.11 -28.80
N THR A 7 -28.25 19.80 -29.48
CA THR A 7 -27.31 18.78 -29.04
C THR A 7 -26.17 19.51 -28.34
N ALA A 8 -25.97 19.23 -27.05
CA ALA A 8 -24.80 19.65 -26.31
C ALA A 8 -23.87 18.45 -26.14
N SER A 9 -22.61 18.59 -26.54
CA SER A 9 -21.53 17.65 -26.26
C SER A 9 -20.75 18.15 -25.06
N PHE A 10 -20.54 17.29 -24.07
CA PHE A 10 -19.65 17.54 -22.93
C PHE A 10 -18.46 16.59 -23.04
N GLU A 11 -17.26 17.13 -22.93
CA GLU A 11 -16.04 16.35 -22.76
C GLU A 11 -15.75 16.24 -21.26
N ALA A 12 -15.37 15.05 -20.80
CA ALA A 12 -14.95 14.89 -19.41
C ALA A 12 -13.69 15.73 -19.18
N ASN A 13 -13.68 16.54 -18.13
CA ASN A 13 -12.50 17.34 -17.79
C ASN A 13 -11.34 16.38 -17.53
N ALA A 14 -10.30 16.46 -18.35
CA ALA A 14 -9.05 15.74 -18.14
C ALA A 14 -8.47 16.16 -16.79
N GLN A 15 -8.12 15.18 -15.97
CA GLN A 15 -7.50 15.36 -14.66
C GLN A 15 -6.31 14.42 -14.57
N THR A 16 -5.46 14.62 -13.58
CA THR A 16 -4.37 13.72 -13.27
C THR A 16 -4.42 13.32 -11.80
N TYR A 17 -3.82 12.18 -11.50
CA TYR A 17 -3.58 11.73 -10.13
C TYR A 17 -2.17 11.16 -10.01
N ILE A 18 -1.63 11.16 -8.80
CA ILE A 18 -0.37 10.50 -8.46
C ILE A 18 -0.62 9.40 -7.43
N VAL A 19 0.30 8.44 -7.37
CA VAL A 19 0.29 7.39 -6.35
C VAL A 19 1.50 7.59 -5.45
N GLN A 20 1.29 7.66 -4.14
CA GLN A 20 2.34 7.70 -3.14
C GLN A 20 2.38 6.38 -2.37
N HIS A 21 3.53 5.72 -2.41
CA HIS A 21 3.83 4.53 -1.61
C HIS A 21 4.51 4.98 -0.32
N ILE A 22 3.91 4.67 0.82
CA ILE A 22 4.24 5.21 2.14
C ILE A 22 4.49 4.06 3.12
N ASP A 23 5.49 4.20 3.99
CA ASP A 23 5.70 3.34 5.15
C ASP A 23 4.68 3.71 6.25
N GLU A 24 3.80 2.80 6.64
CA GLU A 24 2.73 3.06 7.63
C GLU A 24 3.26 3.38 9.03
N ASP A 25 4.41 2.83 9.42
CA ASP A 25 4.94 3.00 10.77
C ASP A 25 5.70 4.32 10.92
N THR A 26 6.25 4.87 9.82
CA THR A 26 7.07 6.08 9.84
C THR A 26 6.52 7.24 9.04
N ASP A 27 5.42 7.04 8.30
CA ASP A 27 4.85 7.98 7.33
C ASP A 27 5.87 8.44 6.25
N ALA A 28 6.95 7.67 6.06
CA ALA A 28 7.99 8.00 5.09
C ALA A 28 7.51 7.64 3.67
N VAL A 29 7.66 8.56 2.72
CA VAL A 29 7.39 8.28 1.31
C VAL A 29 8.51 7.39 0.75
N LEU A 30 8.14 6.16 0.39
CA LEU A 30 9.03 5.17 -0.21
C LEU A 30 9.21 5.41 -1.70
N GLU A 31 8.09 5.65 -2.39
CA GLU A 31 8.07 5.92 -3.83
C GLU A 31 6.91 6.86 -4.16
N THR A 32 7.04 7.63 -5.22
CA THR A 32 5.94 8.41 -5.80
C THR A 32 5.91 8.13 -7.30
N SER A 33 4.74 7.78 -7.80
CA SER A 33 4.52 7.54 -9.22
C SER A 33 4.45 8.86 -10.00
N GLU A 34 4.71 8.78 -11.30
CA GLU A 34 4.44 9.90 -12.20
C GLU A 34 2.92 10.18 -12.27
N ALA A 35 2.58 11.40 -12.69
CA ALA A 35 1.19 11.79 -12.88
C ALA A 35 0.53 10.91 -13.95
N LYS A 36 -0.60 10.30 -13.59
CA LYS A 36 -1.41 9.44 -14.45
C LYS A 36 -2.64 10.20 -14.92
N ASP A 37 -2.90 10.14 -16.22
CA ASP A 37 -4.07 10.74 -16.83
C ASP A 37 -5.35 10.02 -16.40
N THR A 38 -6.38 10.81 -16.10
CA THR A 38 -7.70 10.35 -15.70
C THR A 38 -8.75 11.41 -16.03
N THR A 39 -9.97 11.22 -15.56
CA THR A 39 -11.07 12.18 -15.73
C THR A 39 -11.76 12.47 -14.40
N PHE A 40 -12.29 13.69 -14.28
CA PHE A 40 -13.04 14.09 -13.08
C PHE A 40 -14.15 13.09 -12.74
N GLY A 41 -14.26 12.75 -11.45
CA GLY A 41 -15.25 11.81 -10.94
C GLY A 41 -14.92 10.33 -11.15
N THR A 42 -13.75 10.02 -11.72
CA THR A 42 -13.25 8.64 -11.77
C THR A 42 -12.90 8.16 -10.37
N GLU A 43 -13.31 6.95 -10.01
CA GLU A 43 -12.88 6.28 -8.80
C GLU A 43 -11.64 5.42 -9.10
N ILE A 44 -10.56 5.67 -8.37
CA ILE A 44 -9.31 4.93 -8.44
C ILE A 44 -9.22 4.06 -7.20
N THR A 45 -9.14 2.75 -7.39
CA THR A 45 -8.97 1.81 -6.29
C THR A 45 -7.50 1.79 -5.87
N GLY A 46 -7.19 2.15 -4.62
CA GLY A 46 -5.80 2.21 -4.17
C GLY A 46 -5.12 0.84 -4.16
N THR A 47 -5.87 -0.23 -3.93
CA THR A 47 -5.35 -1.61 -3.90
C THR A 47 -4.88 -2.11 -5.27
N SER A 48 -5.40 -1.56 -6.39
CA SER A 48 -4.90 -1.88 -7.73
C SER A 48 -3.59 -1.17 -8.06
N GLU A 49 -3.28 -0.10 -7.34
CA GLU A 49 -2.05 0.69 -7.49
C GLU A 49 -0.89 0.16 -6.64
N LYS A 50 -1.09 -1.00 -6.00
CA LYS A 50 -0.05 -1.67 -5.23
C LYS A 50 1.14 -2.03 -6.12
N LYS A 51 2.33 -1.76 -5.60
CA LYS A 51 3.60 -2.18 -6.16
C LYS A 51 4.29 -3.15 -5.22
N ASN A 52 5.10 -4.05 -5.77
CA ASN A 52 6.01 -4.86 -4.97
C ASN A 52 7.25 -4.02 -4.66
N ILE A 53 7.51 -3.75 -3.38
CA ILE A 53 8.64 -2.97 -2.88
C ILE A 53 9.51 -3.91 -2.06
N ASN A 54 10.78 -4.03 -2.41
CA ASN A 54 11.68 -4.98 -1.76
C ASN A 54 11.85 -4.65 -0.26
N GLY A 55 11.63 -5.64 0.62
CA GLY A 55 11.69 -5.48 2.08
C GLY A 55 10.41 -4.91 2.71
N TYR A 56 9.33 -4.78 1.94
CA TYR A 56 8.06 -4.26 2.40
C TYR A 56 6.88 -5.11 1.91
N THR A 57 5.89 -5.31 2.76
CA THR A 57 4.61 -5.94 2.42
C THR A 57 3.48 -4.92 2.43
N PHE A 58 2.47 -5.16 1.60
CA PHE A 58 1.30 -4.31 1.47
C PHE A 58 0.41 -4.45 2.70
N VAL A 59 0.02 -3.32 3.30
CA VAL A 59 -0.93 -3.31 4.43
C VAL A 59 -2.32 -2.88 3.98
N ARG A 60 -2.41 -1.67 3.42
CA ARG A 60 -3.67 -1.04 3.02
C ARG A 60 -3.44 0.01 1.96
N ALA A 61 -4.49 0.41 1.27
CA ALA A 61 -4.50 1.57 0.40
C ALA A 61 -5.79 2.35 0.56
N GLU A 62 -5.73 3.62 0.20
CA GLU A 62 -6.90 4.50 0.15
C GLU A 62 -7.41 4.61 -1.29
N ASP A 63 -8.72 4.47 -1.45
CA ASP A 63 -9.39 4.74 -2.72
C ASP A 63 -9.54 6.25 -2.90
N LEU A 64 -9.42 6.72 -4.14
CA LEU A 64 -9.49 8.13 -4.49
C LEU A 64 -10.62 8.38 -5.49
N THR A 65 -11.51 9.31 -5.18
CA THR A 65 -12.38 9.91 -6.19
C THR A 65 -11.71 11.15 -6.76
N VAL A 66 -11.44 11.14 -8.05
CA VAL A 66 -10.71 12.22 -8.74
C VAL A 66 -11.51 13.52 -8.67
N GLY A 67 -10.96 14.50 -7.95
CA GLY A 67 -11.48 15.85 -7.83
C GLY A 67 -11.03 16.76 -8.98
N THR A 68 -11.34 18.05 -8.86
CA THR A 68 -10.91 19.08 -9.83
C THR A 68 -9.51 19.62 -9.56
N ASN A 69 -8.91 19.30 -8.41
CA ASN A 69 -7.56 19.71 -8.07
C ASN A 69 -6.59 18.54 -8.23
N ASN A 70 -5.79 18.59 -9.29
CA ASN A 70 -4.79 17.56 -9.59
C ASN A 70 -3.75 17.39 -8.48
N ASP A 71 -3.41 18.45 -7.75
CA ASP A 71 -2.42 18.39 -6.66
C ASP A 71 -2.95 17.66 -5.42
N GLU A 72 -4.27 17.56 -5.28
CA GLU A 72 -4.95 16.82 -4.20
C GLU A 72 -5.33 15.40 -4.60
N ASN A 73 -5.28 15.07 -5.90
CA ASN A 73 -5.57 13.75 -6.42
C ASN A 73 -4.40 12.79 -6.15
N ILE A 74 -4.24 12.39 -4.89
CA ILE A 74 -3.15 11.52 -4.42
C ILE A 74 -3.73 10.22 -3.87
N VAL A 75 -3.42 9.11 -4.53
CA VAL A 75 -3.71 7.77 -4.01
C VAL A 75 -2.59 7.38 -3.06
N LYS A 76 -2.92 7.05 -1.81
CA LYS A 76 -1.94 6.60 -0.82
C LYS A 76 -1.98 5.08 -0.66
N VAL A 77 -0.82 4.45 -0.77
CA VAL A 77 -0.63 3.01 -0.61
C VAL A 77 0.36 2.80 0.53
N TYR A 78 -0.07 2.10 1.57
CA TYR A 78 0.69 1.93 2.81
C TYR A 78 1.32 0.54 2.90
N TYR A 79 2.56 0.52 3.36
CA TYR A 79 3.42 -0.65 3.47
C TYR A 79 4.04 -0.75 4.85
N SER A 80 4.36 -1.98 5.27
CA SER A 80 5.14 -2.26 6.45
C SER A 80 6.36 -3.11 6.09
N LYS A 81 7.42 -3.00 6.88
CA LYS A 81 8.65 -3.77 6.64
C LYS A 81 8.40 -5.27 6.82
N ASP A 82 8.99 -6.04 5.93
CA ASP A 82 8.96 -7.51 5.89
C ASP A 82 10.39 -8.01 5.58
N GLU A 83 11.27 -7.90 6.58
CA GLU A 83 12.67 -8.33 6.50
C GLU A 83 12.99 -9.40 7.55
N LYS A 84 12.21 -9.51 8.64
CA LYS A 84 12.46 -10.37 9.79
C LYS A 84 11.54 -11.58 9.79
N GLY A 85 12.11 -12.76 9.54
CA GLY A 85 11.36 -14.03 9.47
C GLY A 85 11.45 -14.69 8.10
N GLY A 86 11.95 -13.96 7.10
CA GLY A 86 11.90 -14.30 5.68
C GLY A 86 10.90 -13.37 4.99
N SER A 87 11.00 -13.21 3.66
CA SER A 87 10.02 -12.45 2.87
C SER A 87 8.73 -13.29 2.75
N ASP A 88 7.92 -13.30 3.80
CA ASP A 88 6.72 -14.13 3.91
C ASP A 88 5.42 -13.34 3.77
N ASP A 89 5.52 -12.09 3.29
CA ASP A 89 4.44 -11.13 3.11
C ASP A 89 3.73 -10.76 4.44
N ILE A 90 4.29 -11.11 5.60
CA ILE A 90 3.75 -10.79 6.92
C ILE A 90 4.52 -9.60 7.51
N PRO A 91 3.87 -8.47 7.85
CA PRO A 91 4.56 -7.34 8.46
C PRO A 91 5.35 -7.76 9.71
N ASP A 92 6.63 -7.36 9.77
CA ASP A 92 7.56 -7.68 10.87
C ASP A 92 6.99 -7.34 12.25
N LYS A 93 6.16 -6.30 12.33
CA LYS A 93 5.50 -5.84 13.56
C LYS A 93 4.67 -6.94 14.24
N TYR A 94 4.17 -7.89 13.46
CA TYR A 94 3.39 -9.02 13.97
C TYR A 94 4.24 -10.28 14.17
N GLN A 95 5.54 -10.26 13.82
CA GLN A 95 6.45 -11.39 13.94
C GLN A 95 7.33 -11.29 15.19
N VAL A 96 7.27 -12.29 16.05
CA VAL A 96 8.20 -12.43 17.19
C VAL A 96 9.14 -13.59 16.92
N THR A 97 10.45 -13.30 16.86
CA THR A 97 11.51 -14.32 16.76
C THR A 97 12.02 -14.67 18.15
N PHE A 98 11.87 -15.93 18.56
CA PHE A 98 12.48 -16.43 19.80
C PHE A 98 13.81 -17.11 19.48
N THR A 99 14.91 -16.61 20.05
CA THR A 99 16.25 -17.23 19.96
C THR A 99 16.62 -17.86 21.29
N TYR A 100 16.80 -19.18 21.31
CA TYR A 100 17.25 -19.90 22.50
C TYR A 100 18.77 -20.17 22.40
N ALA A 101 19.55 -19.63 23.33
CA ALA A 101 20.98 -19.90 23.46
C ALA A 101 21.26 -20.73 24.72
N ALA A 102 21.91 -21.88 24.58
CA ALA A 102 22.34 -22.70 25.71
C ALA A 102 23.68 -22.20 26.29
N GLY A 103 23.79 -22.13 27.62
CA GLY A 103 25.06 -21.86 28.32
C GLY A 103 25.98 -23.10 28.42
N ALA A 104 27.16 -22.91 29.02
CA ALA A 104 28.35 -23.78 28.98
C ALA A 104 28.21 -25.28 29.36
N ASN A 105 27.06 -25.73 29.87
CA ASN A 105 26.78 -27.14 30.19
C ASN A 105 25.39 -27.62 29.70
N GLY A 106 24.71 -26.85 28.85
CA GLY A 106 23.38 -27.18 28.33
C GLY A 106 23.43 -27.74 26.92
N LYS A 107 22.92 -28.95 26.72
CA LYS A 107 22.63 -29.51 25.39
C LYS A 107 21.25 -29.02 24.95
N VAL A 108 21.16 -28.25 23.87
CA VAL A 108 19.88 -27.94 23.20
C VAL A 108 19.80 -28.84 21.97
N GLU A 109 18.98 -29.88 22.06
CA GLU A 109 18.54 -30.66 20.89
C GLU A 109 17.13 -30.18 20.51
N GLY A 110 17.01 -29.47 19.39
CA GLY A 110 15.73 -28.97 18.88
C GLY A 110 15.86 -27.72 18.00
N THR A 111 14.77 -27.33 17.36
CA THR A 111 14.66 -26.18 16.44
C THR A 111 15.09 -24.88 17.13
N THR A 112 16.12 -24.22 16.60
CA THR A 112 16.82 -23.10 17.25
C THR A 112 16.16 -21.73 17.02
N THR A 113 15.15 -21.67 16.16
CA THR A 113 14.41 -20.46 15.80
C THR A 113 12.95 -20.81 15.58
N GLU A 114 12.03 -20.21 16.35
CA GLU A 114 10.60 -20.21 16.04
C GLU A 114 10.16 -18.76 15.81
N VAL A 115 9.54 -18.53 14.64
CA VAL A 115 8.85 -17.29 14.31
C VAL A 115 7.37 -17.53 14.61
N LYS A 116 6.78 -16.71 15.49
CA LYS A 116 5.33 -16.76 15.77
C LYS A 116 4.68 -15.43 15.46
N THR A 117 3.56 -15.49 14.76
CA THR A 117 2.68 -14.34 14.50
C THR A 117 1.73 -14.14 15.69
N VAL A 118 1.70 -12.94 16.27
CA VAL A 118 0.70 -12.57 17.31
C VAL A 118 -0.26 -11.55 16.71
N GLN A 119 -1.53 -11.92 16.58
CA GLN A 119 -2.63 -10.96 16.37
C GLN A 119 -3.31 -10.75 17.72
N GLU A 120 -3.38 -9.51 18.22
CA GLU A 120 -4.27 -9.19 19.34
C GLU A 120 -5.73 -9.29 18.82
N ILE A 121 -6.54 -10.12 19.49
CA ILE A 121 -7.98 -10.30 19.21
C ILE A 121 -8.79 -9.28 20.01
#